data_AF-A0A220VD66-F1
#
_entry.id   AF-A0A220VD66-F1
#
_cell.length_a   1.000
_cell.length_b   1.000
_cell.length_c   1.000
_cell.angle_alpha   90.00
_cell.angle_beta   90.00
_cell.angle_gamma   90.00
#
_symmetry.space_group_name_H-M   'P 1'
#
loop_
_entity.id
_entity.type
_entity.pdbx_description
1 polymer ?
#
loop_
_entity_poly.entity_id
_entity_poly.type
_entity_poly.pdbx_seq_one_letter_code
_entity_poly.pdbx_strand_id
1 'polypeptide(L)'
;MLLSLAIIDWETFTLPDELNYLLLICSTINLYINNNINVIISGLLSGLFAFSLLYIIHKYYMIVKEKDALGFGDVKLILSIGILVPIPKLFQVLIISSLLGIILLVIKKRYFNKELTEPVQFGTLLILTTFFYIF
;
A
#
# COMPACT_ATOMS: atom_id res chain seq x y z
N MET A 1 -13.09 6.60 2.90
CA MET A 1 -12.21 6.60 1.71
C MET A 1 -11.22 5.43 1.70
N LEU A 2 -10.46 5.21 2.77
CA LEU A 2 -9.64 3.99 2.93
C LEU A 2 -10.53 2.72 2.80
N LEU A 3 -11.62 2.64 3.57
CA LEU A 3 -12.55 1.50 3.49
C LEU A 3 -13.19 1.30 2.10
N SER A 4 -13.48 2.37 1.35
CA SER A 4 -14.02 2.24 -0.01
C SER A 4 -12.98 1.76 -1.01
N LEU A 5 -11.73 2.22 -0.87
CA LEU A 5 -10.59 1.73 -1.67
C LEU A 5 -10.32 0.24 -1.41
N ALA A 6 -10.42 -0.21 -0.15
CA ALA A 6 -10.26 -1.61 0.21
C ALA A 6 -11.35 -2.52 -0.39
N ILE A 7 -12.61 -2.05 -0.42
CA ILE A 7 -13.71 -2.79 -1.03
C ILE A 7 -13.53 -2.89 -2.55
N ILE A 8 -13.14 -1.79 -3.21
CA ILE A 8 -12.90 -1.79 -4.67
C ILE A 8 -11.74 -2.71 -5.03
N ASP A 9 -10.60 -2.60 -4.34
CA ASP A 9 -9.44 -3.45 -4.61
C ASP A 9 -9.76 -4.94 -4.35
N TRP A 10 -10.56 -5.25 -3.33
CA TRP A 10 -11.05 -6.60 -3.07
C TRP A 10 -11.92 -7.17 -4.19
N GLU A 11 -12.73 -6.33 -4.85
CA GLU A 11 -13.64 -6.74 -5.92
C GLU A 11 -12.96 -6.78 -7.30
N THR A 12 -12.09 -5.83 -7.61
CA THR A 12 -11.60 -5.63 -8.99
C THR A 12 -10.10 -5.87 -9.18
N PHE A 13 -9.33 -6.12 -8.11
CA PHE A 13 -7.85 -6.19 -8.15
C PHE A 13 -7.19 -4.97 -8.81
N THR A 14 -7.93 -3.87 -8.95
CA THR A 14 -7.50 -2.68 -9.66
C THR A 14 -7.81 -1.47 -8.80
N LEU A 15 -6.76 -0.76 -8.44
CA LEU A 15 -6.82 0.50 -7.74
C LEU A 15 -7.04 1.63 -8.77
N PRO A 16 -8.20 2.32 -8.77
CA PRO A 16 -8.45 3.41 -9.69
C PRO A 16 -7.45 4.53 -9.42
N ASP A 17 -6.78 5.00 -10.49
CA ASP A 17 -5.80 6.07 -10.40
C ASP A 17 -6.38 7.34 -9.77
N GLU A 18 -7.64 7.65 -10.06
CA GLU A 18 -8.37 8.79 -9.49
C GLU A 18 -8.42 8.74 -7.96
N LEU A 19 -8.70 7.57 -7.37
CA LEU A 19 -8.79 7.43 -5.92
C LEU A 19 -7.41 7.45 -5.27
N ASN A 20 -6.39 6.93 -5.94
CA ASN A 20 -4.99 7.03 -5.48
C ASN A 20 -4.53 8.51 -5.43
N TYR A 21 -4.81 9.28 -6.48
CA TYR A 21 -4.50 10.71 -6.49
C TYR A 21 -5.32 11.49 -5.47
N LEU A 22 -6.60 11.16 -5.29
CA LEU A 22 -7.43 11.81 -4.30
C LEU A 22 -6.91 11.53 -2.87
N LEU A 23 -6.42 10.31 -2.59
CA LEU A 23 -5.80 9.96 -1.31
C LEU A 23 -4.50 10.74 -1.08
N LEU A 24 -3.70 10.93 -2.13
CA LEU A 24 -2.49 11.73 -2.12
C LEU A 24 -2.79 13.20 -1.79
N ILE A 25 -3.81 13.77 -2.44
CA ILE A 25 -4.24 15.14 -2.19
C ILE A 25 -4.76 15.28 -0.76
N CYS A 26 -5.63 14.38 -0.29
CA CYS A 26 -6.13 14.43 1.09
C CYS A 26 -5.00 14.28 2.13
N SER A 27 -4.05 13.37 1.91
CA SER A 27 -2.94 13.15 2.84
C SER A 27 -2.00 14.35 2.91
N THR A 28 -1.68 14.97 1.78
CA THR A 28 -0.88 16.20 1.72
C THR A 28 -1.59 17.40 2.35
N ILE A 29 -2.88 17.59 2.09
CA ILE A 29 -3.69 18.63 2.73
C ILE A 29 -3.72 18.44 4.26
N ASN A 30 -3.96 17.21 4.72
CA ASN A 30 -3.97 16.91 6.16
C ASN A 30 -2.62 17.21 6.82
N LEU A 31 -1.52 16.89 6.12
CA LEU A 31 -0.17 17.26 6.58
C LEU A 31 0.03 18.77 6.66
N TYR A 32 -0.54 19.54 5.74
CA TYR A 32 -0.37 20.99 5.72
C TYR A 32 -1.19 21.70 6.80
N ILE A 33 -2.41 21.24 7.08
CA ILE A 33 -3.34 21.91 8.01
C ILE A 33 -2.92 21.74 9.48
N ASN A 34 -2.35 20.58 9.84
CA ASN A 34 -2.22 20.20 11.25
C ASN A 34 -0.79 20.23 11.81
N ASN A 35 0.22 20.59 11.01
CA ASN A 35 1.61 20.30 11.38
C ASN A 35 2.61 21.43 11.10
N ASN A 36 3.71 21.43 11.88
CA ASN A 36 4.85 22.32 11.68
C ASN A 36 5.65 21.94 10.41
N ILE A 37 6.43 22.88 9.88
CA ILE A 37 7.31 22.69 8.70
C ILE A 37 8.17 21.42 8.79
N ASN A 38 8.76 21.15 9.97
CA ASN A 38 9.58 19.95 10.16
C ASN A 38 8.79 18.65 9.95
N VAL A 39 7.54 18.62 10.39
CA VAL A 39 6.66 17.45 10.24
C VAL A 39 6.22 17.32 8.79
N ILE A 40 5.90 18.43 8.11
CA ILE A 40 5.59 18.45 6.67
C ILE A 40 6.74 17.84 5.85
N ILE A 41 7.97 18.31 6.08
CA ILE A 41 9.16 17.80 5.39
C ILE A 41 9.34 16.31 5.70
N SER A 42 9.20 15.91 6.97
CA SER A 42 9.36 14.50 7.36
C SER A 42 8.32 13.58 6.71
N GLY A 43 7.06 14.01 6.59
CA GLY A 43 5.98 13.24 5.96
C GLY A 43 6.20 13.09 4.45
N LEU A 44 6.61 14.16 3.77
CA LEU A 44 6.97 14.11 2.35
C LEU A 44 8.16 13.18 2.09
N LEU A 45 9.20 13.26 2.93
CA LEU A 45 10.36 12.36 2.85
C LEU A 45 9.97 10.90 3.10
N SER A 46 9.08 10.66 4.07
CA SER A 46 8.55 9.33 4.37
C SER A 46 7.80 8.74 3.17
N GLY A 47 6.90 9.52 2.56
CA GLY A 47 6.17 9.12 1.35
C GLY A 47 7.09 8.83 0.17
N LEU A 48 8.06 9.71 -0.11
CA LEU A 48 9.04 9.53 -1.18
C LEU A 48 9.93 8.31 -0.95
N PHE A 49 10.38 8.10 0.29
CA PHE A 49 11.19 6.94 0.65
C PHE A 49 10.41 5.64 0.43
N ALA A 50 9.15 5.59 0.89
CA ALA A 50 8.29 4.41 0.73
C ALA A 50 8.00 4.10 -0.74
N PHE A 51 7.68 5.12 -1.53
CA PHE A 51 7.48 5.01 -2.97
C PHE A 51 8.74 4.48 -3.67
N SER A 52 9.90 5.07 -3.37
CA SER A 52 11.17 4.66 -3.96
C SER A 52 11.49 3.20 -3.63
N LEU A 53 11.27 2.79 -2.39
CA LEU A 53 11.50 1.42 -1.93
C LEU A 53 10.64 0.41 -2.72
N LEU A 54 9.33 0.60 -2.77
CA LEU A 54 8.45 -0.32 -3.52
C LEU A 54 8.68 -0.24 -5.03
N TYR A 55 8.98 0.94 -5.57
CA TYR A 55 9.28 1.12 -6.99
C TYR A 55 10.55 0.36 -7.40
N ILE A 56 11.60 0.40 -6.59
CA ILE A 56 12.85 -0.36 -6.84
C ILE A 56 12.56 -1.87 -6.81
N ILE A 57 11.79 -2.35 -5.84
CA ILE A 57 11.42 -3.77 -5.73
C ILE A 57 10.60 -4.20 -6.96
N HIS A 58 9.60 -3.41 -7.33
CA HIS A 58 8.77 -3.64 -8.51
C HIS A 58 9.61 -3.71 -9.78
N LYS A 59 10.48 -2.71 -10.01
CA LYS A 59 11.33 -2.64 -11.19
C LYS A 59 12.35 -3.78 -11.24
N TYR A 60 12.93 -4.15 -10.10
CA TYR A 60 13.85 -5.30 -10.01
C TYR A 60 13.14 -6.60 -10.39
N TYR A 61 11.94 -6.84 -9.86
CA TYR A 61 11.16 -8.02 -10.23
C TYR A 61 10.74 -8.01 -11.70
N MET A 62 10.34 -6.86 -12.23
CA MET A 62 9.97 -6.72 -13.63
C MET A 62 11.16 -7.07 -14.55
N ILE A 63 12.37 -6.65 -14.21
CA ILE A 63 13.58 -6.94 -15.01
C ILE A 63 14.00 -8.41 -14.87
N VAL A 64 13.99 -8.97 -13.66
CA VAL A 64 14.55 -10.32 -13.41
C VAL A 64 13.55 -11.44 -13.71
N LYS A 65 12.26 -11.20 -13.48
CA LYS A 65 11.20 -12.21 -13.59
C LYS A 65 10.25 -11.95 -14.75
N GLU A 66 10.38 -10.82 -15.47
CA GLU A 66 9.47 -10.39 -16.54
C GLU A 66 7.99 -10.44 -16.13
N LYS A 67 7.73 -10.19 -14.83
CA LYS A 67 6.42 -10.30 -14.21
C LYS A 67 6.15 -9.10 -13.33
N ASP A 68 4.91 -8.62 -13.37
CA ASP A 68 4.41 -7.63 -12.43
C ASP A 68 4.22 -8.28 -11.05
N ALA A 69 5.08 -7.91 -10.11
CA ALA A 69 5.07 -8.49 -8.76
C ALA A 69 4.07 -7.82 -7.81
N LEU A 70 3.94 -6.49 -7.89
CA LEU A 70 3.12 -5.69 -6.96
C LEU A 70 1.97 -4.93 -7.63
N GLY A 71 1.96 -4.80 -8.96
CA GLY A 71 1.08 -3.85 -9.64
C GLY A 71 1.45 -2.39 -9.37
N PHE A 72 1.37 -1.53 -10.38
CA PHE A 72 1.79 -0.13 -10.25
C PHE A 72 0.86 0.70 -9.34
N GLY A 73 -0.39 0.26 -9.16
CA GLY A 73 -1.36 0.87 -8.25
C GLY A 73 -0.91 0.86 -6.79
N ASP A 74 -0.36 -0.26 -6.32
CA ASP A 74 0.12 -0.42 -4.93
C ASP A 74 1.33 0.48 -4.64
N VAL A 75 2.19 0.67 -5.64
CA VAL A 75 3.34 1.59 -5.55
C VAL A 75 2.87 3.04 -5.44
N LYS A 76 1.81 3.45 -6.12
CA LYS A 76 1.23 4.80 -5.94
C LYS A 76 0.57 4.94 -4.56
N LEU A 77 -0.11 3.89 -4.10
CA LEU A 77 -0.83 3.89 -2.84
C LEU A 77 0.11 4.06 -1.63
N ILE A 78 1.28 3.41 -1.63
CA ILE A 78 2.24 3.53 -0.53
C ILE A 78 2.76 4.97 -0.36
N LEU A 79 2.78 5.77 -1.43
CA LEU A 79 3.22 7.16 -1.35
C LEU A 79 2.26 7.96 -0.47
N SER A 80 0.95 7.84 -0.70
CA SER A 80 -0.09 8.48 0.11
C SER A 80 -0.09 7.96 1.56
N ILE A 81 0.13 6.66 1.76
CA ILE A 81 0.29 6.09 3.11
C ILE A 81 1.52 6.64 3.80
N GLY A 82 2.67 6.73 3.13
CA GLY A 82 3.91 7.20 3.73
C GLY A 82 3.91 8.69 4.05
N ILE A 83 3.07 9.46 3.37
CA ILE A 83 2.75 10.85 3.73
C ILE A 83 1.99 10.89 5.06
N LEU A 84 1.04 9.97 5.30
CA LEU A 84 0.28 9.90 6.57
C LEU A 84 1.05 9.23 7.73
N VAL A 85 1.91 8.26 7.41
CA VAL A 85 2.53 7.36 8.38
C VAL A 85 4.05 7.54 8.38
N PRO A 86 4.68 7.81 9.54
CA PRO A 86 6.14 7.90 9.65
C PRO A 86 6.85 6.60 9.25
N ILE A 87 8.05 6.73 8.69
CA ILE A 87 8.95 5.64 8.27
C ILE A 87 8.97 4.41 9.21
N PRO A 88 9.22 4.53 10.54
CA PRO A 88 9.32 3.35 11.40
C PRO A 88 8.02 2.53 11.44
N LYS A 89 6.88 3.21 11.34
CA LYS A 89 5.54 2.61 11.38
C LYS A 89 5.16 2.03 10.01
N LEU A 90 5.68 2.62 8.95
CA LEU A 90 5.49 2.17 7.57
C LEU A 90 6.06 0.76 7.35
N PHE A 91 7.24 0.47 7.91
CA PHE A 91 7.81 -0.89 7.88
C PHE A 91 6.90 -1.91 8.58
N GLN A 92 6.29 -1.55 9.70
CA GLN A 92 5.35 -2.42 10.42
C GLN A 92 4.11 -2.70 9.56
N VAL A 93 3.54 -1.66 8.95
CA VAL A 93 2.40 -1.79 8.03
C VAL A 93 2.72 -2.75 6.87
N LEU A 94 3.88 -2.60 6.23
CA LEU A 94 4.33 -3.48 5.13
C LEU A 94 4.52 -4.94 5.57
N ILE A 95 5.12 -5.16 6.75
CA ILE A 95 5.36 -6.50 7.27
C ILE A 95 4.03 -7.16 7.63
N ILE A 96 3.12 -6.45 8.31
CA ILE A 96 1.83 -7.00 8.70
C ILE A 96 0.97 -7.28 7.46
N SER A 97 0.93 -6.36 6.48
CA SER A 97 0.16 -6.56 5.26
C SER A 97 0.66 -7.76 4.45
N SER A 98 1.98 -7.92 4.32
CA SER A 98 2.58 -9.07 3.62
C SER A 98 2.33 -10.40 4.36
N LEU A 99 2.45 -10.42 5.70
CA LEU A 99 2.13 -11.59 6.52
C LEU A 99 0.66 -12.01 6.36
N LEU A 100 -0.26 -11.04 6.42
CA LEU A 100 -1.69 -11.30 6.20
C LEU A 100 -1.94 -11.84 4.79
N GLY A 101 -1.23 -11.33 3.79
CA GLY A 101 -1.34 -11.82 2.40
C GLY A 101 -0.90 -13.28 2.27
N ILE A 102 0.20 -13.66 2.93
CA ILE A 102 0.67 -15.06 2.98
C ILE A 102 -0.35 -15.95 3.70
N ILE A 103 -0.89 -15.49 4.84
CA ILE A 103 -1.92 -16.24 5.58
C ILE A 103 -3.16 -16.47 4.70
N LEU A 104 -3.62 -15.44 3.98
CA LEU A 104 -4.76 -15.55 3.06
C LEU A 104 -4.48 -16.53 1.92
N LEU A 105 -3.28 -16.53 1.34
CA LEU A 105 -2.89 -17.51 0.32
C LEU A 105 -2.93 -18.94 0.87
N VAL A 106 -2.40 -19.16 2.07
CA VAL A 106 -2.40 -20.48 2.71
C VAL A 106 -3.82 -20.95 3.00
N ILE A 107 -4.70 -20.07 3.50
CA ILE A 107 -6.12 -20.37 3.73
C ILE A 107 -6.83 -20.68 2.41
N LYS A 108 -6.65 -19.85 1.38
CA LYS A 108 -7.25 -20.08 0.04
C LYS A 108 -6.83 -21.42 -0.54
N LYS A 109 -5.54 -21.78 -0.44
CA LYS A 109 -5.05 -23.09 -0.88
C LYS A 109 -5.70 -24.23 -0.10
N ARG A 110 -5.75 -24.13 1.23
CA ARG A 110 -6.19 -25.23 2.10
C ARG A 110 -7.70 -25.50 2.04
N TYR A 111 -8.51 -24.44 1.94
CA TYR A 111 -9.97 -24.56 2.00
C TYR A 111 -10.67 -24.48 0.65
N PHE A 112 -10.05 -23.84 -0.35
CA PHE A 112 -10.66 -23.60 -1.66
C PHE A 112 -9.89 -24.24 -2.82
N ASN A 113 -8.82 -25.01 -2.54
CA ASN A 113 -7.97 -25.68 -3.55
C ASN A 113 -7.42 -24.73 -4.64
N LYS A 114 -7.29 -23.45 -4.31
CA LYS A 114 -6.73 -22.43 -5.19
C LYS A 114 -5.21 -22.54 -5.30
N GLU A 115 -4.65 -22.17 -6.44
CA GLU A 115 -3.20 -22.18 -6.66
C GLU A 115 -2.50 -21.07 -5.84
N LEU A 116 -1.25 -21.33 -5.44
CA LEU A 116 -0.41 -20.31 -4.76
C LEU A 116 0.02 -19.16 -5.68
N THR A 117 -0.21 -19.33 -6.99
CA THR A 117 0.06 -18.36 -8.05
C THR A 117 -1.06 -17.34 -8.19
N GLU A 118 -2.20 -17.51 -7.49
CA GLU A 118 -3.27 -16.52 -7.53
C GLU A 118 -2.78 -15.17 -6.98
N PRO A 119 -3.14 -14.05 -7.65
CA PRO A 119 -2.80 -12.73 -7.16
C PRO A 119 -3.48 -12.46 -5.81
N VAL A 120 -2.76 -11.78 -4.93
CA VAL A 120 -3.28 -11.29 -3.64
C VAL A 120 -3.56 -9.80 -3.78
N GLN A 121 -4.69 -9.35 -3.22
CA GLN A 121 -5.05 -7.93 -3.13
C GLN A 121 -4.20 -7.25 -2.06
N PHE A 122 -2.92 -7.00 -2.38
CA PHE A 122 -1.96 -6.42 -1.43
C PHE A 122 -2.35 -5.00 -1.04
N GLY A 123 -2.84 -4.19 -1.99
CA GLY A 123 -3.43 -2.87 -1.74
C GLY A 123 -4.49 -2.87 -0.63
N THR A 124 -5.44 -3.81 -0.66
CA THR A 124 -6.49 -3.96 0.35
C THR A 124 -5.92 -4.19 1.74
N LEU A 125 -4.91 -5.06 1.84
CA LEU A 125 -4.25 -5.37 3.11
C LEU A 125 -3.42 -4.19 3.63
N LEU A 126 -2.76 -3.47 2.74
CA LEU A 126 -2.06 -2.21 3.03
C LEU A 126 -3.01 -1.16 3.62
N ILE A 127 -4.19 -1.02 3.02
CA ILE A 127 -5.22 -0.08 3.48
C ILE A 127 -5.75 -0.49 4.86
N LEU A 128 -6.10 -1.77 5.04
CA LEU A 128 -6.62 -2.28 6.31
C LEU A 128 -5.63 -2.10 7.45
N THR A 129 -4.37 -2.50 7.24
CA THR A 129 -3.31 -2.35 8.24
C THR A 129 -3.05 -0.89 8.58
N THR A 130 -3.06 0.00 7.58
CA THR A 130 -2.92 1.44 7.80
C THR A 130 -4.11 2.03 8.56
N PHE A 131 -5.33 1.57 8.26
CA PHE A 131 -6.53 2.01 8.96
C PHE A 131 -6.47 1.65 10.45
N PHE A 132 -6.14 0.40 10.79
CA PHE A 132 -5.92 -0.05 12.18
C PHE A 132 -4.75 0.64 12.88
N TYR A 133 -3.83 1.22 12.11
CA TYR A 133 -2.68 1.91 12.67
C TYR A 133 -3.01 3.37 13.04
N ILE A 134 -3.87 4.02 12.25
CA ILE A 134 -4.23 5.43 12.41
C ILE A 134 -5.35 5.62 13.44
N PHE A 135 -6.25 4.65 13.58
CA PHE A 135 -7.40 4.66 14.50
C PHE A 135 -7.22 3.67 15.65
#